data_AF-A0A522XJG2-F1
#
_entry.id   AF-A0A522XJG2-F1
#
_cell.length_a   1.000
_cell.length_b   1.000
_cell.length_c   1.000
_cell.angle_alpha   90.00
_cell.angle_beta   90.00
_cell.angle_gamma   90.00
#
_symmetry.space_group_name_H-M   'P 1'
#
loop_
_entity.id
_entity.type
_entity.pdbx_description
1 polymer ?
#
loop_
_entity_poly.entity_id
_entity_poly.type
_entity_poly.pdbx_seq_one_letter_code
_entity_poly.pdbx_strand_id
1 'polypeptide(L)'
;MSPSLDQLLQQAEQLTPEERLELIRQIAQGLKTSDTAVKAKPRWSDLKGMAPYPMMGEDAQEWVSRTRREGDDHRSQMWRGG
;
A
#
# COMPACT_ATOMS: atom_id res chain seq x y z
N MET A 1 -1.34 34.20 -3.97
CA MET A 1 -1.32 33.30 -5.14
C MET A 1 0.11 33.15 -5.59
N SER A 2 0.57 31.93 -5.89
CA SER A 2 1.92 31.72 -6.41
C SER A 2 2.03 32.42 -7.77
N PRO A 3 3.09 33.22 -8.05
CA PRO A 3 3.17 34.01 -9.29
C PRO A 3 3.08 33.17 -10.57
N SER A 4 3.44 31.89 -10.48
CA SER A 4 3.32 30.91 -11.56
C SER A 4 1.87 30.51 -11.88
N LEU A 5 0.96 30.52 -10.90
CA LEU A 5 -0.43 30.14 -11.09
C LEU A 5 -1.22 31.25 -11.78
N ASP A 6 -0.95 32.51 -11.44
CA ASP A 6 -1.56 33.67 -12.09
C ASP A 6 -1.20 33.75 -13.58
N GLN A 7 0.05 33.44 -13.93
CA GLN A 7 0.47 33.35 -15.34
C GLN A 7 -0.26 32.25 -16.10
N LEU A 8 -0.43 31.08 -15.48
CA LEU A 8 -1.17 29.95 -16.07
C LEU A 8 -2.64 30.27 -16.30
N LEU A 9 -3.28 31.02 -15.38
CA LEU A 9 -4.66 31.48 -15.53
C LEU A 9 -4.79 32.46 -16.70
N GLN A 10 -3.87 33.43 -16.81
CA GLN A 10 -3.85 34.36 -17.95
C GLN A 10 -3.64 33.65 -19.29
N GLN A 11 -2.80 32.60 -19.33
CA GLN A 11 -2.62 31.79 -20.53
C GLN A 11 -3.86 30.95 -20.86
N ALA A 12 -4.52 30.40 -19.86
CA ALA A 12 -5.76 29.65 -20.04
C ALA A 12 -6.90 30.55 -20.55
N GLU A 13 -6.91 31.84 -20.21
CA GLU A 13 -7.87 32.81 -20.74
C GLU A 13 -7.66 33.13 -22.23
N GLN A 14 -6.50 32.85 -22.81
CA GLN A 14 -6.25 33.05 -24.24
C GLN A 14 -6.70 31.85 -25.09
N LEU A 15 -6.97 30.71 -24.46
CA LEU A 15 -7.43 29.48 -25.12
C LEU A 15 -8.90 29.58 -25.52
N THR A 16 -9.26 28.87 -26.60
CA THR A 16 -10.66 28.71 -26.99
C THR A 16 -11.42 27.85 -25.97
N PRO A 17 -12.76 27.91 -25.93
CA PRO A 17 -13.55 27.09 -25.02
C PRO A 17 -13.24 25.58 -25.11
N GLU A 18 -12.98 25.07 -26.31
CA GLU A 18 -12.66 23.67 -26.58
C GLU A 18 -11.29 23.28 -25.99
N GLU A 19 -10.30 24.14 -26.18
CA GLU A 19 -8.94 23.94 -25.64
C GLU A 19 -8.93 24.01 -24.11
N ARG A 20 -9.75 24.89 -23.51
CA ARG A 20 -9.91 24.94 -22.05
C ARG A 20 -10.53 23.65 -21.51
N LEU A 21 -11.52 23.09 -22.21
CA LEU A 21 -12.12 21.80 -21.83
C LEU A 21 -11.12 20.66 -21.90
N GLU A 22 -10.29 20.62 -22.94
CA GLU A 22 -9.22 19.63 -23.05
C GLU A 22 -8.16 19.81 -21.95
N LEU A 23 -7.78 21.05 -21.63
CA LEU A 23 -6.89 21.34 -20.50
C LEU A 23 -7.46 20.83 -19.17
N ILE A 24 -8.74 21.09 -18.89
CA ILE A 24 -9.42 20.58 -17.69
C ILE A 24 -9.39 19.05 -17.66
N ARG A 25 -9.65 18.40 -18.80
CA ARG A 25 -9.62 16.93 -18.91
C ARG A 25 -8.24 16.36 -18.59
N GLN A 26 -7.18 16.95 -19.15
CA GLN A 26 -5.80 16.50 -18.94
C GLN A 26 -5.38 16.68 -17.48
N ILE A 27 -5.71 17.83 -16.87
CA ILE A 27 -5.44 18.08 -15.44
C ILE A 27 -6.20 17.06 -14.58
N ALA A 28 -7.49 16.83 -14.84
CA ALA A 28 -8.29 15.87 -14.09
C ALA A 28 -7.77 14.43 -14.24
N GLN A 29 -7.30 14.06 -15.42
CA GLN A 29 -6.70 12.74 -15.68
C GLN A 29 -5.35 12.57 -14.97
N GLY A 30 -4.51 13.62 -14.97
CA GLY A 30 -3.25 13.66 -14.23
C GLY A 30 -3.47 13.50 -12.73
N LEU A 31 -4.46 14.20 -12.16
CA LEU A 31 -4.81 14.10 -10.74
C LEU A 31 -5.30 12.69 -10.36
N LYS A 32 -6.17 12.08 -11.18
CA LYS A 32 -6.60 10.67 -10.98
C LYS A 32 -5.41 9.71 -10.98
N THR A 33 -4.47 9.91 -11.90
CA THR A 33 -3.27 9.06 -12.01
C THR A 33 -2.32 9.25 -10.82
N SER A 34 -2.23 10.49 -10.32
CA SER A 34 -1.45 10.84 -9.14
C SER A 34 -2.02 10.19 -7.87
N ASP A 35 -3.35 10.14 -7.73
CA ASP A 35 -4.03 9.40 -6.66
C ASP A 35 -3.78 7.89 -6.76
N THR A 36 -3.75 7.32 -7.97
CA THR A 36 -3.40 5.90 -8.17
C THR A 36 -1.93 5.57 -7.92
N ALA A 37 -1.04 6.58 -7.92
CA ALA A 37 0.37 6.42 -7.60
C ALA A 37 0.62 6.24 -6.09
N VAL A 38 -0.38 6.51 -5.24
CA VAL A 38 -0.43 5.91 -3.91
C VAL A 38 -0.72 4.42 -4.11
N LYS A 39 0.35 3.65 -4.40
CA LYS A 39 0.32 2.20 -4.58
C LYS A 39 -0.70 1.60 -3.61
N ALA A 40 -1.83 1.16 -4.14
CA ALA A 40 -2.80 0.41 -3.36
C ALA A 40 -2.00 -0.68 -2.65
N LYS A 41 -2.00 -0.67 -1.31
CA LYS A 41 -1.27 -1.68 -0.55
C LYS A 41 -1.74 -3.04 -1.07
N PRO A 42 -0.82 -3.93 -1.49
CA PRO A 42 -1.22 -5.22 -2.05
C PRO A 42 -2.11 -5.91 -1.03
N ARG A 43 -3.24 -6.45 -1.49
CA ARG A 43 -4.13 -7.17 -0.58
C ARG A 43 -3.39 -8.45 -0.18
N TRP A 44 -3.59 -8.91 1.05
CA TRP A 44 -2.96 -10.15 1.54
C TRP A 44 -3.23 -11.35 0.62
N SER A 45 -4.38 -11.39 -0.04
CA SER A 45 -4.73 -12.39 -1.05
C SER A 45 -3.78 -12.42 -2.24
N ASP A 46 -3.26 -11.26 -2.63
CA ASP A 46 -2.41 -11.10 -3.82
C ASP A 46 -0.99 -11.64 -3.56
N LEU A 47 -0.62 -11.89 -2.30
CA LEU A 47 0.67 -12.44 -1.87
C LEU A 47 0.66 -13.98 -1.75
N LYS A 48 -0.50 -14.63 -1.93
CA LYS A 48 -0.63 -16.09 -1.77
C LYS A 48 0.24 -16.83 -2.79
N GLY A 49 1.16 -17.67 -2.30
CA GLY A 49 2.00 -18.52 -3.14
C GLY A 49 3.29 -17.88 -3.64
N MET A 50 3.62 -16.65 -3.22
CA MET A 50 4.87 -15.98 -3.60
C MET A 50 6.11 -16.53 -2.88
N ALA A 51 5.93 -17.23 -1.76
CA ALA A 51 7.03 -17.77 -0.97
C ALA A 51 7.36 -19.21 -1.42
N PRO A 52 8.65 -19.53 -1.69
CA PRO A 52 9.08 -20.91 -1.86
C PRO A 52 8.94 -21.66 -0.52
N TYR A 53 8.67 -22.95 -0.56
CA TYR A 53 8.55 -23.77 0.63
C TYR A 53 9.75 -24.70 0.81
N PRO A 54 10.40 -24.74 1.99
CA PRO A 54 10.29 -23.79 3.11
C PRO A 54 11.11 -22.51 2.85
N MET A 55 10.51 -21.33 3.07
CA MET A 55 11.17 -20.04 2.78
C MET A 55 12.33 -19.74 3.74
N MET A 56 12.22 -20.23 4.98
CA MET A 56 13.13 -19.94 6.09
C MET A 56 13.83 -21.18 6.63
N GLY A 57 13.91 -22.26 5.84
CA GLY A 57 14.56 -23.52 6.23
C GLY A 57 13.80 -24.38 7.25
N GLU A 58 12.73 -23.86 7.86
CA GLU A 58 11.80 -24.58 8.73
C GLU A 58 10.38 -24.46 8.19
N ASP A 59 9.59 -25.53 8.34
CA ASP A 59 8.16 -25.49 8.03
C ASP A 59 7.42 -24.57 9.01
N ALA A 60 6.44 -23.83 8.50
CA ALA A 60 5.66 -22.90 9.30
C ALA A 60 4.85 -23.64 10.38
N GLN A 61 4.29 -24.81 10.06
CA GLN A 61 3.47 -25.57 11.02
C GLN A 61 4.34 -26.18 12.12
N GLU A 62 5.53 -26.66 11.80
CA GLU A 62 6.52 -27.12 12.78
C GLU A 62 6.93 -25.99 13.74
N TRP A 63 7.27 -24.81 13.21
CA TRP A 63 7.61 -23.65 14.04
C TRP A 63 6.48 -23.26 15.00
N VAL A 64 5.24 -23.14 14.49
CA VAL A 64 4.06 -22.81 15.32
C VAL A 64 3.84 -23.86 16.40
N SER A 65 3.99 -25.14 16.06
CA SER A 65 3.79 -26.25 17.00
C SER A 65 4.82 -26.22 18.11
N ARG A 66 6.09 -25.95 17.79
CA ARG A 66 7.17 -25.79 18.78
C ARG A 66 6.88 -24.62 19.71
N THR A 67 6.61 -23.43 19.17
CA THR A 67 6.41 -22.22 19.97
C THR A 67 5.18 -22.32 20.88
N ARG A 68 4.11 -23.00 20.43
CA ARG A 68 2.95 -23.28 21.31
C ARG A 68 3.32 -24.18 22.47
N ARG A 69 4.04 -25.28 22.19
CA ARG A 69 4.48 -26.22 23.23
C ARG A 69 5.38 -25.55 24.26
N GLU A 70 6.36 -24.77 23.81
CA GLU A 70 7.25 -24.01 24.69
C GLU A 70 6.47 -23.03 25.59
N GLY A 71 5.46 -22.35 25.04
CA GLY A 71 4.58 -21.46 25.81
C GLY A 71 3.71 -22.19 26.83
N ASP A 72 3.14 -23.35 26.46
CA ASP A 72 2.34 -24.19 27.35
C ASP A 72 3.19 -24.79 28.47
N ASP A 73 4.42 -25.21 28.17
CA ASP A 73 5.38 -25.69 29.15
C ASP A 73 5.80 -24.59 30.13
N HIS A 74 6.06 -23.37 29.62
CA HIS A 74 6.37 -22.22 30.45
C HIS A 74 5.22 -21.86 31.40
N ARG A 75 3.98 -21.86 30.89
CA ARG A 75 2.78 -21.68 31.72
C ARG A 75 2.67 -22.79 32.77
N SER A 76 2.82 -24.04 32.38
CA SER A 76 2.72 -25.18 33.29
C SER A 76 3.76 -25.14 34.41
N GLN A 77 4.97 -24.68 34.12
CA GLN A 77 6.03 -24.49 35.12
C GLN A 77 5.70 -23.37 36.11
N MET A 78 5.18 -22.23 35.64
CA MET A 78 4.73 -21.15 36.53
C MET A 78 3.62 -21.61 37.48
N TRP A 79 2.72 -22.49 37.03
CA TRP A 79 1.58 -22.97 37.82
C TRP A 79 1.94 -24.07 38.82
N ARG A 80 3.05 -24.80 38.62
CA ARG A 80 3.54 -25.81 39.58
C ARG A 80 4.51 -25.25 40.63
N GLY A 81 4.99 -24.02 40.45
CA GLY A 81 5.96 -23.38 41.36
C GLY A 81 5.35 -22.38 42.36
N GLY A 82 4.01 -22.33 42.47
CA GLY A 82 3.27 -21.46 43.39
C GLY A 82 2.63 -22.21 44.56
#